data_AF-A0A832C557-F1
#
_entry.id   AF-A0A832C557-F1
#
_cell.length_a   1.000
_cell.length_b   1.000
_cell.length_c   1.000
_cell.angle_alpha   90.00
_cell.angle_beta   90.00
_cell.angle_gamma   90.00
#
_symmetry.space_group_name_H-M   'P 1'
#
loop_
_entity.id
_entity.type
_entity.pdbx_description
1 polymer ?
#
loop_
_entity_poly.entity_id
_entity_poly.type
_entity_poly.pdbx_seq_one_letter_code
_entity_poly.pdbx_strand_id
1 'polypeptide(L)'
;MKWPRFWQARGWAVLASLGVLATACAARADLVIYRFGDLAIALQGTVKKNPGGTVTLRTQRYGNLVFKDDPDRIEIIKAKHAQQRFSAKFGAARGKKDAALMFEAAQWALDHGMIAQCVQAVEETLRLDPSHAEARRLKDVHDQISRPVTDYAQSEQLLRQFCAKPGMKIETSDHYILMHDLPPPKRGETRTSPKDRLQLLERVYAAFMFTFMARGVDLEIPQQKLPIVFFANYKDYMQFSIRQDASLAMASGYWSPINNIGVFYDFETDEVVEAFKKEDKAIRDLFEQAKRQSLGGRSELKHLADTFATLTKLYRIANLQGTTEP
;
A
#
# COMPACT_ATOMS: atom_id res chain seq x y z
N MET A 1 17.81 -9.61 57.05
CA MET A 1 18.22 -9.80 55.64
C MET A 1 17.38 -8.85 54.80
N LYS A 2 18.02 -7.82 54.23
CA LYS A 2 17.37 -6.64 53.65
C LYS A 2 16.92 -6.93 52.21
N TRP A 3 15.65 -6.67 51.92
CA TRP A 3 15.15 -6.43 50.56
C TRP A 3 15.26 -4.93 50.27
N PRO A 4 15.81 -4.50 49.12
CA PRO A 4 15.71 -3.11 48.72
C PRO A 4 14.41 -2.87 47.94
N ARG A 5 13.55 -2.01 48.52
CA ARG A 5 12.59 -1.16 47.79
C ARG A 5 13.39 -0.21 46.91
N PHE A 6 13.01 0.04 45.64
CA PHE A 6 13.00 1.40 45.08
C PHE A 6 12.04 1.46 43.84
N TRP A 7 10.92 2.19 44.02
CA TRP A 7 10.13 3.00 43.06
C TRP A 7 9.57 2.34 41.78
N GLN A 8 8.26 2.09 41.66
CA GLN A 8 7.20 3.06 41.32
C GLN A 8 7.60 4.15 40.29
N ALA A 9 7.33 3.85 39.02
CA ALA A 9 6.79 4.82 38.08
C ALA A 9 5.71 4.11 37.25
N ARG A 10 4.46 4.50 37.47
CA ARG A 10 3.28 4.08 36.69
C ARG A 10 3.35 4.82 35.36
N GLY A 11 3.70 4.13 34.29
CA GLY A 11 3.46 4.56 32.92
C GLY A 11 2.47 3.61 32.30
N TRP A 12 1.25 4.08 32.03
CA TRP A 12 0.26 3.31 31.29
C TRP A 12 0.78 3.16 29.86
N ALA A 13 1.33 1.99 29.53
CA ALA A 13 1.51 1.62 28.14
C ALA A 13 0.11 1.33 27.58
N VAL A 14 -0.47 2.34 26.92
CA VAL A 14 -1.63 2.17 26.06
C VAL A 14 -1.20 1.19 24.98
N LEU A 15 -1.64 -0.07 25.11
CA LEU A 15 -1.67 -1.02 24.02
C LEU A 15 -2.69 -0.50 23.00
N ALA A 16 -2.24 0.41 22.14
CA ALA A 16 -2.94 0.74 20.92
C ALA A 16 -2.88 -0.51 20.04
N SER A 17 -3.96 -1.29 20.06
CA SER A 17 -4.26 -2.32 19.10
C SER A 17 -4.34 -1.67 17.71
N LEU A 18 -3.19 -1.59 17.04
CA LEU A 18 -3.08 -1.30 15.61
C LEU A 18 -3.79 -2.43 14.85
N GLY A 19 -5.06 -2.18 14.54
CA GLY A 19 -5.74 -2.89 13.46
C GLY A 19 -5.05 -2.53 12.15
N VAL A 20 -3.97 -3.24 11.84
CA VAL A 20 -3.39 -3.25 10.50
C VAL A 20 -4.46 -3.89 9.61
N LEU A 21 -5.26 -3.04 8.96
CA LEU A 21 -5.93 -3.42 7.73
C LEU A 21 -4.82 -3.74 6.73
N ALA A 22 -4.39 -5.00 6.76
CA ALA A 22 -3.47 -5.57 5.81
C ALA A 22 -4.13 -5.41 4.45
N THR A 23 -3.76 -4.35 3.74
CA THR A 23 -4.11 -4.15 2.35
C THR A 23 -3.72 -5.43 1.62
N ALA A 24 -4.75 -6.14 1.17
CA ALA A 24 -4.70 -7.35 0.37
C ALA A 24 -4.03 -7.07 -0.98
N CYS A 25 -2.72 -6.83 -0.94
CA CYS A 25 -1.87 -6.99 -2.08
C CYS A 25 -1.56 -8.49 -2.14
N ALA A 26 -2.26 -9.21 -3.01
CA ALA A 26 -1.75 -10.47 -3.52
C ALA A 26 -0.49 -10.18 -4.36
N ALA A 27 0.60 -9.76 -3.71
CA ALA A 27 1.90 -9.56 -4.34
C ALA A 27 2.99 -9.72 -3.28
N ARG A 28 3.60 -10.91 -3.28
CA ARG A 28 4.88 -11.30 -2.67
C ARG A 28 5.80 -10.10 -2.41
N ALA A 29 5.90 -9.69 -1.16
CA ALA A 29 6.96 -8.81 -0.70
C ALA A 29 7.43 -9.28 0.67
N ASP A 30 8.64 -9.85 0.73
CA ASP A 30 9.42 -9.83 1.96
C ASP A 30 9.47 -8.39 2.47
N LEU A 31 9.35 -8.23 3.78
CA LEU A 31 9.42 -6.95 4.44
C LEU A 31 10.79 -6.82 5.09
N VAL A 32 11.48 -5.72 4.81
CA VAL A 32 12.75 -5.37 5.43
C VAL A 32 12.47 -4.18 6.34
N ILE A 33 12.55 -4.38 7.66
CA ILE A 33 12.53 -3.30 8.63
C ILE A 33 13.96 -2.79 8.75
N TYR A 34 14.21 -1.58 8.26
CA TYR A 34 15.48 -0.89 8.44
C TYR A 34 15.38 0.08 9.61
N ARG A 35 16.30 -0.05 10.58
CA ARG A 35 16.41 0.81 11.76
C ARG A 35 17.54 1.81 11.59
N PHE A 36 17.24 3.07 11.84
CA PHE A 36 18.20 4.18 11.84
C PHE A 36 17.93 5.08 13.05
N GLY A 37 18.79 4.97 14.08
CA GLY A 37 18.52 5.60 15.37
C GLY A 37 17.20 5.06 15.94
N ASP A 38 16.31 5.97 16.34
CA ASP A 38 14.98 5.64 16.88
C ASP A 38 13.92 5.38 15.79
N LEU A 39 14.25 5.57 14.50
CA LEU A 39 13.33 5.40 13.38
C LEU A 39 13.43 3.98 12.81
N ALA A 40 12.28 3.30 12.65
CA ALA A 40 12.16 2.00 12.00
C ALA A 40 11.25 2.10 10.77
N ILE A 41 11.67 1.54 9.63
CA ILE A 41 10.95 1.70 8.36
C ILE A 41 10.78 0.35 7.69
N ALA A 42 9.55 0.04 7.31
CA ALA A 42 9.17 -1.18 6.63
C ALA A 42 9.25 -1.03 5.10
N LEU A 43 10.15 -1.77 4.46
CA LEU A 43 10.35 -1.80 3.01
C LEU A 43 9.80 -3.10 2.42
N GLN A 44 8.98 -3.02 1.38
CA GLN A 44 8.37 -4.19 0.73
C GLN A 44 9.06 -4.55 -0.60
N GLY A 45 9.45 -5.81 -0.78
CA GLY A 45 10.04 -6.32 -2.02
C GLY A 45 10.50 -7.78 -1.94
N THR A 46 11.25 -8.30 -2.91
CA THR A 46 11.82 -9.66 -2.83
C THR A 46 13.24 -9.58 -2.27
N VAL A 47 13.51 -10.26 -1.14
CA VAL A 47 14.82 -10.23 -0.49
C VAL A 47 15.71 -11.38 -0.95
N LYS A 48 16.96 -11.08 -1.31
CA LYS A 48 18.03 -12.05 -1.54
C LYS A 48 19.23 -11.71 -0.64
N LYS A 49 19.70 -12.66 0.17
CA LYS A 49 21.01 -12.53 0.84
C LYS A 49 22.09 -12.88 -0.17
N ASN A 50 23.08 -12.01 -0.34
CA ASN A 50 24.19 -12.22 -1.25
C ASN A 50 25.41 -12.78 -0.50
N PRO A 51 26.26 -13.56 -1.18
CA PRO A 51 27.60 -13.86 -0.68
C PRO A 51 28.36 -12.55 -0.40
N GLY A 52 28.92 -12.38 0.80
CA GLY A 52 29.61 -11.15 1.21
C GLY A 52 28.85 -10.24 2.19
N GLY A 53 27.81 -10.75 2.87
CA GLY A 53 27.18 -10.04 3.99
C GLY A 53 26.31 -8.85 3.59
N THR A 54 25.66 -8.93 2.43
CA THR A 54 24.70 -7.90 1.97
C THR A 54 23.33 -8.52 1.66
N VAL A 55 22.30 -7.69 1.75
CA VAL A 55 20.90 -8.02 1.50
C VAL A 55 20.41 -7.19 0.33
N THR A 56 19.94 -7.82 -0.74
CA THR A 56 19.27 -7.12 -1.85
C THR A 56 17.77 -7.24 -1.71
N LEU A 57 17.08 -6.11 -1.61
CA LEU A 57 15.62 -6.01 -1.72
C LEU A 57 15.26 -5.54 -3.13
N ARG A 58 14.67 -6.42 -3.94
CA ARG A 58 14.13 -6.08 -5.25
C ARG A 58 12.71 -5.56 -5.11
N THR A 59 12.51 -4.29 -5.38
CA THR A 59 11.20 -3.62 -5.36
C THR A 59 10.70 -3.43 -6.79
N GLN A 60 9.39 -3.50 -7.02
CA GLN A 60 8.82 -3.22 -8.35
C GLN A 60 8.98 -1.73 -8.73
N ARG A 61 8.93 -0.84 -7.73
CA ARG A 61 8.93 0.62 -7.95
C ARG A 61 10.32 1.25 -7.98
N TYR A 62 11.28 0.71 -7.23
CA TYR A 62 12.59 1.36 -7.01
C TYR A 62 13.78 0.50 -7.43
N GLY A 63 13.53 -0.64 -8.09
CA GLY A 63 14.58 -1.58 -8.47
C GLY A 63 15.22 -2.25 -7.26
N ASN A 64 16.51 -2.56 -7.36
CA ASN A 64 17.27 -3.27 -6.33
C ASN A 64 17.84 -2.28 -5.30
N LEU A 65 17.45 -2.44 -4.04
CA LEU A 65 18.08 -1.81 -2.89
C LEU A 65 19.07 -2.80 -2.27
N VAL A 66 20.26 -2.33 -1.89
CA VAL A 66 21.30 -3.18 -1.28
C VAL A 66 21.62 -2.63 0.09
N PHE A 67 21.57 -3.49 1.09
CA PHE A 67 21.90 -3.16 2.47
C PHE A 67 23.03 -4.06 2.97
N LYS A 68 23.76 -3.61 3.99
CA LYS A 68 24.64 -4.48 4.77
C LYS A 68 23.77 -5.41 5.62
N ASP A 69 24.07 -6.70 5.67
CA ASP A 69 23.35 -7.69 6.50
C ASP A 69 23.74 -7.51 7.97
N ASP A 70 23.22 -6.43 8.56
CA ASP A 70 23.48 -6.00 9.93
C ASP A 70 22.22 -6.26 10.77
N PRO A 71 22.23 -7.24 11.70
CA PRO A 71 21.04 -7.62 12.46
C PRO A 71 20.55 -6.52 13.41
N ASP A 72 21.42 -5.58 13.83
CA ASP A 72 21.03 -4.47 14.69
C ASP A 72 20.27 -3.39 13.91
N ARG A 73 20.50 -3.33 12.58
CA ARG A 73 19.89 -2.34 11.68
C ARG A 73 18.82 -2.91 10.78
N ILE A 74 18.79 -4.22 10.55
CA ILE A 74 17.93 -4.84 9.54
C ILE A 74 17.25 -6.07 10.08
N GLU A 75 15.93 -6.01 10.10
CA GLU A 75 15.08 -7.18 10.31
C GLU A 75 14.44 -7.57 8.98
N ILE A 76 14.56 -8.84 8.61
CA ILE A 76 13.97 -9.37 7.38
C ILE A 76 12.81 -10.28 7.75
N ILE A 77 11.60 -9.79 7.56
CA ILE A 77 10.37 -10.56 7.67
C ILE A 77 10.10 -11.16 6.30
N LYS A 78 10.49 -12.43 6.12
CA LYS A 78 10.22 -13.14 4.88
C LYS A 78 8.72 -13.35 4.71
N ALA A 79 8.15 -12.90 3.60
CA ALA A 79 6.79 -13.26 3.17
C ALA A 79 6.75 -14.66 2.56
N LYS A 80 7.59 -15.56 3.08
CA LYS A 80 7.32 -16.98 2.97
C LYS A 80 6.06 -17.20 3.79
N HIS A 81 5.08 -17.81 3.15
CA HIS A 81 4.19 -18.82 3.70
C HIS A 81 2.74 -18.64 3.28
N ALA A 82 2.22 -17.45 2.96
CA ALA A 82 0.80 -17.37 2.65
C ALA A 82 0.43 -18.09 1.33
N GLN A 83 1.03 -17.67 0.21
CA GLN A 83 0.81 -18.32 -1.09
C GLN A 83 1.28 -19.78 -1.10
N GLN A 84 2.42 -20.08 -0.47
CA GLN A 84 2.93 -21.46 -0.42
C GLN A 84 2.04 -22.37 0.43
N ARG A 85 1.52 -21.88 1.56
CA ARG A 85 0.57 -22.63 2.40
C ARG A 85 -0.76 -22.78 1.69
N PHE A 86 -1.24 -21.74 1.00
CA PHE A 86 -2.41 -21.87 0.13
C PHE A 86 -2.18 -22.94 -0.93
N SER A 87 -1.09 -22.87 -1.70
CA SER A 87 -0.80 -23.86 -2.74
C SER A 87 -0.67 -25.27 -2.19
N ALA A 88 -0.10 -25.44 -1.00
CA ALA A 88 -0.03 -26.73 -0.32
C ALA A 88 -1.42 -27.23 0.10
N LYS A 89 -2.25 -26.38 0.72
CA LYS A 89 -3.64 -26.70 1.10
C LYS A 89 -4.49 -27.04 -0.12
N PHE A 90 -4.48 -26.17 -1.13
CA PHE A 90 -5.17 -26.35 -2.40
C PHE A 90 -4.74 -27.62 -3.11
N GLY A 91 -3.43 -27.88 -3.21
CA GLY A 91 -2.88 -29.09 -3.82
C GLY A 91 -3.28 -30.37 -3.08
N ALA A 92 -3.23 -30.35 -1.74
CA ALA A 92 -3.64 -31.48 -0.91
C ALA A 92 -5.14 -31.79 -1.05
N ALA A 93 -6.00 -30.76 -1.01
CA ALA A 93 -7.44 -30.89 -1.20
C ALA A 93 -7.77 -31.43 -2.60
N ARG A 94 -7.11 -30.89 -3.64
CA ARG A 94 -7.28 -31.35 -5.02
C ARG A 94 -6.86 -32.80 -5.23
N GLY A 95 -5.73 -33.21 -4.66
CA GLY A 95 -5.23 -34.58 -4.73
C GLY A 95 -6.20 -35.59 -4.10
N LYS A 96 -6.85 -35.19 -3.00
CA LYS A 96 -7.86 -36.01 -2.31
C LYS A 96 -9.25 -35.92 -2.95
N LYS A 97 -9.47 -34.98 -3.88
CA LYS A 97 -10.79 -34.64 -4.46
C LYS A 97 -11.84 -34.36 -3.37
N ASP A 98 -11.42 -33.70 -2.31
CA ASP A 98 -12.23 -33.45 -1.12
C ASP A 98 -12.75 -32.00 -1.15
N ALA A 99 -14.07 -31.85 -1.27
CA ALA A 99 -14.74 -30.55 -1.34
C ALA A 99 -14.61 -29.77 -0.03
N ALA A 100 -14.69 -30.42 1.13
CA ALA A 100 -14.58 -29.76 2.42
C ALA A 100 -13.16 -29.21 2.64
N LEU A 101 -12.13 -30.02 2.34
CA LEU A 101 -10.74 -29.54 2.40
C LEU A 101 -10.45 -28.44 1.37
N MET A 102 -11.13 -28.44 0.22
CA MET A 102 -11.01 -27.37 -0.76
C MET A 102 -11.64 -26.08 -0.23
N PHE A 103 -12.79 -26.18 0.43
CA PHE A 103 -13.45 -25.03 1.04
C PHE A 103 -12.64 -24.46 2.21
N GLU A 104 -12.02 -25.30 3.04
CA GLU A 104 -11.08 -24.85 4.07
C GLU A 104 -9.89 -24.07 3.48
N ALA A 105 -9.41 -24.46 2.29
CA ALA A 105 -8.36 -23.72 1.60
C ALA A 105 -8.87 -22.34 1.14
N ALA A 106 -10.14 -22.23 0.75
CA ALA A 106 -10.80 -20.96 0.41
C ALA A 106 -10.92 -20.04 1.63
N GLN A 107 -11.45 -20.55 2.75
CA GLN A 107 -11.56 -19.81 4.01
C GLN A 107 -10.20 -19.33 4.49
N TRP A 108 -9.19 -20.21 4.44
CA TRP A 108 -7.83 -19.85 4.79
C TRP A 108 -7.30 -18.72 3.89
N ALA A 109 -7.56 -18.76 2.58
CA ALA A 109 -7.16 -17.69 1.66
C ALA A 109 -7.86 -16.37 2.00
N LEU A 110 -9.16 -16.40 2.28
CA LEU A 110 -9.94 -15.23 2.70
C LEU A 110 -9.36 -14.58 3.96
N ASP A 111 -9.05 -15.36 4.98
CA ASP A 111 -8.48 -14.86 6.24
C ASP A 111 -7.10 -14.21 6.09
N HIS A 112 -6.42 -14.46 4.96
CA HIS A 112 -5.12 -13.88 4.64
C HIS A 112 -5.21 -12.83 3.53
N GLY A 113 -6.42 -12.35 3.19
CA GLY A 113 -6.65 -11.33 2.17
C GLY A 113 -6.36 -11.80 0.74
N MET A 114 -6.35 -13.10 0.49
CA MET A 114 -6.00 -13.69 -0.80
C MET A 114 -7.26 -13.94 -1.63
N ILE A 115 -7.94 -12.87 -2.04
CA ILE A 115 -9.28 -12.94 -2.65
C ILE A 115 -9.32 -13.79 -3.93
N ALA A 116 -8.37 -13.59 -4.86
CA ALA A 116 -8.33 -14.36 -6.11
C ALA A 116 -8.16 -15.87 -5.85
N GLN A 117 -7.32 -16.22 -4.88
CA GLN A 117 -7.08 -17.60 -4.44
C GLN A 117 -8.30 -18.19 -3.72
N CYS A 118 -9.00 -17.37 -2.92
CA CYS A 118 -10.28 -17.75 -2.30
C CYS A 118 -11.31 -18.11 -3.37
N VAL A 119 -11.52 -17.24 -4.36
CA VAL A 119 -12.47 -17.46 -5.46
C VAL A 119 -12.11 -18.72 -6.24
N GLN A 120 -10.84 -18.90 -6.58
CA GLN A 120 -10.35 -20.13 -7.23
C GLN A 120 -10.71 -21.39 -6.43
N ALA A 121 -10.52 -21.38 -5.12
CA ALA A 121 -10.86 -22.51 -4.25
C ALA A 121 -12.37 -22.70 -4.08
N VAL A 122 -13.16 -21.62 -4.06
CA VAL A 122 -14.63 -21.68 -4.05
C VAL A 122 -15.15 -22.34 -5.34
N GLU A 123 -14.64 -21.94 -6.50
CA GLU A 123 -15.03 -22.53 -7.79
C GLU A 123 -14.70 -24.02 -7.86
N GLU A 124 -13.51 -24.41 -7.39
CA GLU A 124 -13.10 -25.82 -7.33
C GLU A 124 -13.93 -26.61 -6.31
N THR A 125 -14.31 -25.99 -5.18
CA THR A 125 -15.24 -26.59 -4.19
C THR A 125 -16.57 -26.91 -4.87
N LEU A 126 -17.17 -25.93 -5.57
CA LEU A 126 -18.43 -26.11 -6.27
C LEU A 126 -18.36 -27.11 -7.44
N ARG A 127 -17.17 -27.30 -8.02
CA ARG A 127 -16.92 -28.35 -9.01
C ARG A 127 -16.90 -29.75 -8.39
N LEU A 128 -16.43 -29.89 -7.16
CA LEU A 128 -16.38 -31.15 -6.42
C LEU A 128 -17.73 -31.47 -5.75
N ASP A 129 -18.39 -30.45 -5.17
CA ASP A 129 -19.71 -30.51 -4.57
C ASP A 129 -20.55 -29.29 -5.01
N PRO A 130 -21.38 -29.43 -6.04
CA PRO A 130 -22.26 -28.35 -6.52
C PRO A 130 -23.29 -27.87 -5.49
N SER A 131 -23.59 -28.67 -4.47
CA SER A 131 -24.59 -28.39 -3.43
C SER A 131 -24.01 -27.68 -2.20
N HIS A 132 -22.70 -27.42 -2.18
CA HIS A 132 -22.02 -26.79 -1.05
C HIS A 132 -22.54 -25.37 -0.79
N ALA A 133 -23.45 -25.22 0.16
CA ALA A 133 -24.19 -23.98 0.41
C ALA A 133 -23.28 -22.78 0.71
N GLU A 134 -22.20 -22.97 1.47
CA GLU A 134 -21.30 -21.88 1.86
C GLU A 134 -20.43 -21.37 0.70
N ALA A 135 -19.91 -22.29 -0.12
CA ALA A 135 -19.19 -21.96 -1.34
C ALA A 135 -20.10 -21.24 -2.35
N ARG A 136 -21.37 -21.64 -2.45
CA ARG A 136 -22.36 -20.92 -3.27
C ARG A 136 -22.53 -19.49 -2.77
N ARG A 137 -22.76 -19.29 -1.47
CA ARG A 137 -22.89 -17.93 -0.89
C ARG A 137 -21.66 -17.06 -1.18
N LEU A 138 -20.44 -17.57 -0.96
CA LEU A 138 -19.22 -16.81 -1.26
C LEU A 138 -19.08 -16.48 -2.74
N LYS A 139 -19.44 -17.41 -3.63
CA LYS A 139 -19.46 -17.15 -5.07
C LYS A 139 -20.47 -16.06 -5.41
N ASP A 140 -21.68 -16.13 -4.87
CA ASP A 140 -22.73 -15.15 -5.15
C ASP A 140 -22.33 -13.75 -4.67
N VAL A 141 -21.71 -13.65 -3.48
CA VAL A 141 -21.13 -12.39 -2.98
C VAL A 141 -20.06 -11.86 -3.93
N HIS A 142 -19.09 -12.70 -4.33
CA HIS A 142 -18.05 -12.31 -5.29
C HIS A 142 -18.65 -11.80 -6.61
N ASP A 143 -19.62 -12.55 -7.16
CA ASP A 143 -20.27 -12.23 -8.42
C ASP A 143 -21.15 -10.98 -8.31
N GLN A 144 -21.62 -10.62 -7.11
CA GLN A 144 -22.35 -9.38 -6.85
C GLN A 144 -21.41 -8.17 -6.81
N ILE A 145 -20.32 -8.27 -6.05
CA ILE A 145 -19.36 -7.15 -5.88
C ILE A 145 -18.47 -6.94 -7.10
N SER A 146 -18.35 -7.92 -8.00
CA SER A 146 -17.53 -7.79 -9.22
C SER A 146 -18.28 -7.18 -10.40
N ARG A 147 -19.56 -6.79 -10.22
CA ARG A 147 -20.36 -6.21 -11.29
C ARG A 147 -19.92 -4.77 -11.54
N PRO A 148 -19.45 -4.42 -12.75
CA PRO A 148 -19.03 -3.06 -13.03
C PRO A 148 -20.23 -2.10 -13.00
N VAL A 149 -20.00 -0.90 -12.47
CA VAL A 149 -20.94 0.21 -12.55
C VAL A 149 -20.72 0.91 -13.89
N THR A 150 -21.66 0.76 -14.84
CA THR A 150 -21.46 1.19 -16.23
C THR A 150 -21.86 2.63 -16.50
N ASP A 151 -22.92 3.13 -15.86
CA ASP A 151 -23.30 4.54 -15.93
C ASP A 151 -22.51 5.36 -14.91
N TYR A 152 -21.88 6.43 -15.38
CA TYR A 152 -21.10 7.34 -14.55
C TYR A 152 -21.34 8.82 -14.90
N ALA A 153 -22.33 9.14 -15.73
CA ALA A 153 -22.56 10.52 -16.16
C ALA A 153 -22.85 11.44 -14.97
N GLN A 154 -23.66 10.96 -14.02
CA GLN A 154 -23.94 11.68 -12.78
C GLN A 154 -22.68 11.88 -11.93
N SER A 155 -21.84 10.84 -11.83
CA SER A 155 -20.61 10.89 -11.04
C SER A 155 -19.57 11.83 -11.66
N GLU A 156 -19.45 11.86 -13.00
CA GLU A 156 -18.60 12.84 -13.68
C GLU A 156 -19.13 14.27 -13.49
N GLN A 157 -20.43 14.50 -13.67
CA GLN A 157 -21.03 15.82 -13.48
C GLN A 157 -20.77 16.34 -12.06
N LEU A 158 -20.96 15.49 -11.04
CA LEU A 158 -20.65 15.82 -9.65
C LEU A 158 -19.18 16.22 -9.48
N LEU A 159 -18.24 15.45 -10.02
CA LEU A 159 -16.81 15.78 -9.95
C LEU A 159 -16.48 17.11 -10.64
N ARG A 160 -17.10 17.39 -11.79
CA ARG A 160 -16.88 18.65 -12.54
C ARG A 160 -17.36 19.86 -11.74
N GLN A 161 -18.52 19.74 -11.11
CA GLN A 161 -19.08 20.78 -10.25
C GLN A 161 -18.25 20.99 -8.98
N PHE A 162 -17.82 19.88 -8.35
CA PHE A 162 -17.06 19.92 -7.10
C PHE A 162 -15.65 20.50 -7.27
N CYS A 163 -14.90 20.05 -8.28
CA CYS A 163 -13.51 20.50 -8.47
C CYS A 163 -13.42 21.86 -9.17
N ALA A 164 -14.32 22.12 -10.15
CA ALA A 164 -14.36 23.33 -10.97
C ALA A 164 -13.02 23.77 -11.61
N LYS A 165 -12.00 22.90 -11.64
CA LYS A 165 -10.68 23.16 -12.23
C LYS A 165 -10.69 22.76 -13.71
N PRO A 166 -10.35 23.66 -14.65
CA PRO A 166 -10.26 23.32 -16.06
C PRO A 166 -9.08 22.38 -16.33
N GLY A 167 -9.21 21.55 -17.37
CA GLY A 167 -8.12 20.66 -17.83
C GLY A 167 -7.95 19.35 -17.04
N MET A 168 -8.78 19.08 -16.04
CA MET A 168 -8.82 17.78 -15.37
C MET A 168 -9.33 16.69 -16.34
N LYS A 169 -8.64 15.55 -16.37
CA LYS A 169 -8.96 14.36 -17.17
C LYS A 169 -9.77 13.37 -16.34
N ILE A 170 -10.50 12.48 -17.01
CA ILE A 170 -11.24 11.39 -16.40
C ILE A 170 -10.59 10.07 -16.78
N GLU A 171 -10.46 9.18 -15.81
CA GLU A 171 -10.15 7.77 -15.97
C GLU A 171 -11.15 6.96 -15.12
N THR A 172 -11.52 5.77 -15.56
CA THR A 172 -12.51 4.93 -14.87
C THR A 172 -12.02 3.49 -14.71
N SER A 173 -12.44 2.83 -13.63
CA SER A 173 -12.41 1.37 -13.46
C SER A 173 -13.83 0.86 -13.19
N ASP A 174 -14.02 -0.38 -12.77
CA ASP A 174 -15.35 -0.99 -12.60
C ASP A 174 -16.24 -0.21 -11.63
N HIS A 175 -15.71 0.20 -10.47
CA HIS A 175 -16.45 0.87 -9.39
C HIS A 175 -16.03 2.32 -9.15
N TYR A 176 -14.89 2.77 -9.68
CA TYR A 176 -14.36 4.11 -9.41
C TYR A 176 -14.29 4.99 -10.66
N ILE A 177 -14.47 6.29 -10.44
CA ILE A 177 -14.18 7.35 -11.40
C ILE A 177 -13.15 8.32 -10.80
N LEU A 178 -12.08 8.59 -11.54
CA LEU A 178 -10.95 9.39 -11.11
C LEU A 178 -10.83 10.63 -12.00
N MET A 179 -11.01 11.80 -11.41
CA MET A 179 -10.70 13.09 -12.01
C MET A 179 -9.29 13.54 -11.63
N HIS A 180 -8.40 13.76 -12.59
CA HIS A 180 -7.00 14.08 -12.31
C HIS A 180 -6.34 15.01 -13.33
N ASP A 181 -5.28 15.70 -12.93
CA ASP A 181 -4.41 16.52 -13.80
C ASP A 181 -2.97 15.97 -13.89
N LEU A 182 -2.78 14.69 -13.58
CA LEU A 182 -1.48 14.02 -13.71
C LEU A 182 -0.86 14.21 -15.12
N PRO A 183 0.40 14.67 -15.20
CA PRO A 183 1.10 14.80 -16.46
C PRO A 183 1.44 13.40 -17.02
N PRO A 184 1.62 13.27 -18.35
CA PRO A 184 2.14 12.04 -18.91
C PRO A 184 3.54 11.74 -18.35
N PRO A 185 3.92 10.46 -18.19
CA PRO A 185 5.25 10.09 -17.72
C PRO A 185 6.32 10.59 -18.69
N LYS A 186 7.43 11.12 -18.17
CA LYS A 186 8.58 11.49 -19.02
C LYS A 186 9.32 10.24 -19.48
N ARG A 187 10.06 10.35 -20.59
CA ARG A 187 10.86 9.23 -21.13
C ARG A 187 11.86 8.73 -20.08
N GLY A 188 11.75 7.46 -19.69
CA GLY A 188 12.60 6.83 -18.68
C GLY A 188 12.12 7.01 -17.23
N GLU A 189 11.00 7.70 -17.00
CA GLU A 189 10.39 7.85 -15.68
C GLU A 189 9.29 6.80 -15.47
N THR A 190 9.38 6.04 -14.38
CA THR A 190 8.30 5.15 -13.94
C THR A 190 7.42 5.89 -12.95
N ARG A 191 6.29 6.42 -13.43
CA ARG A 191 5.26 7.02 -12.58
C ARG A 191 4.06 6.09 -12.49
N THR A 192 3.46 5.99 -11.30
CA THR A 192 2.19 5.28 -11.13
C THR A 192 1.13 5.94 -11.99
N SER A 193 0.57 5.19 -12.94
CA SER A 193 -0.43 5.71 -13.86
C SER A 193 -1.78 5.90 -13.13
N PRO A 194 -2.69 6.74 -13.65
CA PRO A 194 -4.07 6.82 -13.15
C PRO A 194 -4.76 5.44 -13.08
N LYS A 195 -4.52 4.59 -14.08
CA LYS A 195 -5.03 3.22 -14.14
C LYS A 195 -4.50 2.34 -13.02
N ASP A 196 -3.21 2.42 -12.70
CA ASP A 196 -2.62 1.66 -11.59
C ASP A 196 -3.23 2.06 -10.24
N ARG A 197 -3.54 3.35 -10.07
CA ARG A 197 -4.22 3.87 -8.87
C ARG A 197 -5.64 3.34 -8.75
N LEU A 198 -6.40 3.37 -9.85
CA LEU A 198 -7.74 2.80 -9.90
C LEU A 198 -7.71 1.30 -9.59
N GLN A 199 -6.77 0.53 -10.16
CA GLN A 199 -6.62 -0.89 -9.83
C GLN A 199 -6.32 -1.14 -8.35
N LEU A 200 -5.56 -0.25 -7.69
CA LEU A 200 -5.35 -0.34 -6.25
C LEU A 200 -6.66 -0.12 -5.49
N LEU A 201 -7.46 0.88 -5.88
CA LEU A 201 -8.77 1.16 -5.28
C LEU A 201 -9.75 -0.01 -5.48
N GLU A 202 -9.78 -0.62 -6.67
CA GLU A 202 -10.60 -1.82 -6.93
C GLU A 202 -10.22 -3.00 -6.02
N ARG A 203 -8.91 -3.19 -5.77
CA ARG A 203 -8.46 -4.23 -4.84
C ARG A 203 -8.89 -3.96 -3.41
N VAL A 204 -8.80 -2.70 -2.97
CA VAL A 204 -9.24 -2.30 -1.62
C VAL A 204 -10.74 -2.51 -1.48
N TYR A 205 -11.52 -2.08 -2.48
CA TYR A 205 -12.96 -2.30 -2.54
C TYR A 205 -13.32 -3.79 -2.48
N ALA A 206 -12.73 -4.61 -3.35
CA ALA A 206 -13.00 -6.05 -3.38
C ALA A 206 -12.63 -6.71 -2.05
N ALA A 207 -11.47 -6.39 -1.48
CA ALA A 207 -11.05 -6.93 -0.20
C ALA A 207 -11.99 -6.53 0.94
N PHE A 208 -12.38 -5.25 1.01
CA PHE A 208 -13.30 -4.74 2.01
C PHE A 208 -14.67 -5.43 1.89
N MET A 209 -15.33 -5.29 0.74
CA MET A 209 -16.68 -5.81 0.52
C MET A 209 -16.72 -7.32 0.72
N PHE A 210 -15.78 -8.05 0.12
CA PHE A 210 -15.76 -9.51 0.21
C PHE A 210 -15.53 -10.00 1.64
N THR A 211 -14.63 -9.38 2.39
CA THR A 211 -14.31 -9.79 3.77
C THR A 211 -15.51 -9.67 4.70
N PHE A 212 -16.26 -8.57 4.61
CA PHE A 212 -17.40 -8.28 5.45
C PHE A 212 -18.65 -9.06 5.02
N MET A 213 -18.98 -9.05 3.73
CA MET A 213 -20.15 -9.79 3.22
C MET A 213 -19.99 -11.31 3.38
N ALA A 214 -18.77 -11.84 3.24
CA ALA A 214 -18.48 -13.24 3.55
C ALA A 214 -18.76 -13.61 5.02
N ARG A 215 -18.69 -12.63 5.93
CA ARG A 215 -18.95 -12.80 7.37
C ARG A 215 -20.39 -12.46 7.76
N GLY A 216 -21.27 -12.30 6.78
CA GLY A 216 -22.69 -11.99 7.00
C GLY A 216 -22.97 -10.55 7.36
N VAL A 217 -22.03 -9.63 7.10
CA VAL A 217 -22.29 -8.19 7.21
C VAL A 217 -22.85 -7.71 5.88
N ASP A 218 -24.11 -7.29 5.89
CA ASP A 218 -24.76 -6.70 4.72
C ASP A 218 -24.19 -5.31 4.46
N LEU A 219 -23.54 -5.16 3.30
CA LEU A 219 -22.99 -3.90 2.83
C LEU A 219 -23.71 -3.46 1.56
N GLU A 220 -23.94 -2.16 1.45
CA GLU A 220 -24.49 -1.57 0.24
C GLU A 220 -23.44 -1.58 -0.88
N ILE A 221 -23.79 -2.16 -2.03
CA ILE A 221 -22.95 -2.14 -3.22
C ILE A 221 -23.18 -0.83 -3.97
N PRO A 222 -22.11 -0.11 -4.36
CA PRO A 222 -22.23 1.13 -5.09
C PRO A 222 -23.06 0.97 -6.36
N GLN A 223 -24.12 1.78 -6.47
CA GLN A 223 -24.95 1.88 -7.70
C GLN A 223 -24.42 2.94 -8.67
N GLN A 224 -23.47 3.76 -8.20
CA GLN A 224 -22.82 4.84 -8.95
C GLN A 224 -21.30 4.69 -8.77
N LYS A 225 -20.52 5.16 -9.74
CA LYS A 225 -19.06 5.12 -9.62
C LYS A 225 -18.63 6.00 -8.45
N LEU A 226 -17.78 5.45 -7.59
CA LEU A 226 -17.21 6.14 -6.45
C LEU A 226 -16.27 7.26 -6.94
N PRO A 227 -16.58 8.54 -6.66
CA PRO A 227 -15.89 9.66 -7.25
C PRO A 227 -14.62 10.06 -6.49
N ILE A 228 -13.51 10.19 -7.23
CA ILE A 228 -12.22 10.59 -6.69
C ILE A 228 -11.66 11.79 -7.46
N VAL A 229 -11.13 12.78 -6.74
CA VAL A 229 -10.31 13.87 -7.29
C VAL A 229 -8.85 13.65 -6.89
N PHE A 230 -7.94 13.76 -7.85
CA PHE A 230 -6.52 13.57 -7.64
C PHE A 230 -5.70 14.70 -8.28
N PHE A 231 -5.08 15.51 -7.44
CA PHE A 231 -4.23 16.62 -7.88
C PHE A 231 -2.79 16.17 -8.11
N ALA A 232 -2.18 16.60 -9.20
CA ALA A 232 -0.78 16.34 -9.52
C ALA A 232 0.17 17.18 -8.68
N ASN A 233 -0.32 18.25 -8.05
CA ASN A 233 0.48 19.19 -7.27
C ASN A 233 -0.14 19.46 -5.90
N TYR A 234 0.69 19.41 -4.85
CA TYR A 234 0.29 19.72 -3.48
C TYR A 234 -0.30 21.12 -3.31
N LYS A 235 0.24 22.16 -3.97
CA LYS A 235 -0.27 23.53 -3.84
C LYS A 235 -1.69 23.68 -4.36
N ASP A 236 -1.99 23.04 -5.48
CA ASP A 236 -3.34 23.05 -6.07
C ASP A 236 -4.33 22.31 -5.16
N TYR A 237 -3.91 21.17 -4.62
CA TYR A 237 -4.68 20.43 -3.61
C TYR A 237 -4.92 21.28 -2.36
N MET A 238 -3.89 21.95 -1.85
CA MET A 238 -3.95 22.75 -0.62
C MET A 238 -4.91 23.93 -0.79
N GLN A 239 -4.76 24.69 -1.88
CA GLN A 239 -5.65 25.79 -2.22
C GLN A 239 -7.09 25.34 -2.45
N PHE A 240 -7.28 24.14 -3.00
CA PHE A 240 -8.61 23.55 -3.13
C PHE A 240 -9.19 23.19 -1.76
N SER A 241 -8.43 22.49 -0.92
CA SER A 241 -8.89 21.92 0.35
C SER A 241 -9.21 23.01 1.37
N ILE A 242 -8.35 24.02 1.53
CA ILE A 242 -8.58 25.14 2.46
C ILE A 242 -9.84 25.94 2.09
N ARG A 243 -10.18 26.04 0.80
CA ARG A 243 -11.41 26.70 0.36
C ARG A 243 -12.67 25.91 0.73
N GLN A 244 -12.56 24.59 0.88
CA GLN A 244 -13.66 23.75 1.35
C GLN A 244 -13.75 23.82 2.88
N ASP A 245 -12.62 23.67 3.57
CA ASP A 245 -12.52 23.77 5.03
C ASP A 245 -11.06 24.05 5.42
N ALA A 246 -10.84 25.09 6.22
CA ALA A 246 -9.51 25.48 6.67
C ALA A 246 -8.79 24.40 7.51
N SER A 247 -9.53 23.50 8.17
CA SER A 247 -8.97 22.39 8.94
C SER A 247 -8.28 21.33 8.06
N LEU A 248 -8.58 21.30 6.76
CA LEU A 248 -7.96 20.37 5.80
C LEU A 248 -6.54 20.80 5.39
N ALA A 249 -6.03 21.92 5.91
CA ALA A 249 -4.70 22.44 5.58
C ALA A 249 -3.55 21.48 5.93
N MET A 250 -3.77 20.52 6.81
CA MET A 250 -2.75 19.53 7.21
C MET A 250 -3.09 18.11 6.74
N ALA A 251 -4.19 17.94 6.01
CA ALA A 251 -4.62 16.62 5.56
C ALA A 251 -3.78 16.17 4.36
N SER A 252 -3.33 14.91 4.35
CA SER A 252 -2.65 14.30 3.19
C SER A 252 -3.62 13.76 2.12
N GLY A 253 -4.91 14.04 2.30
CA GLY A 253 -6.05 13.52 1.57
C GLY A 253 -7.26 13.43 2.50
N TYR A 254 -8.47 13.51 1.96
CA TYR A 254 -9.69 13.41 2.76
C TYR A 254 -10.85 12.83 1.97
N TRP A 255 -11.90 12.44 2.68
CA TRP A 255 -13.19 12.09 2.11
C TRP A 255 -14.20 13.16 2.51
N SER A 256 -14.95 13.69 1.55
CA SER A 256 -16.05 14.63 1.77
C SER A 256 -17.34 13.84 2.03
N PRO A 257 -17.89 13.83 3.25
CA PRO A 257 -19.08 13.02 3.56
C PRO A 257 -20.32 13.50 2.81
N ILE A 258 -20.43 14.81 2.60
CA ILE A 258 -21.59 15.45 1.96
C ILE A 258 -21.66 15.08 0.47
N ASN A 259 -20.52 15.13 -0.22
CA ASN A 259 -20.47 14.85 -1.65
C ASN A 259 -20.12 13.38 -1.95
N ASN A 260 -19.72 12.62 -0.94
CA ASN A 260 -19.14 11.28 -1.06
C ASN A 260 -17.94 11.21 -2.04
N ILE A 261 -17.04 12.20 -1.98
CA ILE A 261 -15.88 12.32 -2.88
C ILE A 261 -14.58 12.13 -2.09
N GLY A 262 -13.71 11.24 -2.56
CA GLY A 262 -12.33 11.15 -2.08
C GLY A 262 -11.43 12.17 -2.77
N VAL A 263 -10.59 12.88 -2.03
CA VAL A 263 -9.70 13.92 -2.55
C VAL A 263 -8.27 13.63 -2.12
N PHE A 264 -7.36 13.55 -3.09
CA PHE A 264 -5.96 13.21 -2.88
C PHE A 264 -5.03 14.08 -3.73
N TYR A 265 -3.73 13.99 -3.47
CA TYR A 265 -2.70 14.58 -4.32
C TYR A 265 -1.50 13.65 -4.53
N ASP A 266 -0.65 14.00 -5.50
CA ASP A 266 0.64 13.34 -5.68
C ASP A 266 1.60 13.76 -4.57
N PHE A 267 1.72 12.90 -3.56
CA PHE A 267 2.62 13.09 -2.43
C PHE A 267 4.07 13.37 -2.84
N GLU A 268 4.50 12.97 -4.04
CA GLU A 268 5.84 13.31 -4.52
C GLU A 268 6.05 14.83 -4.71
N THR A 269 4.99 15.63 -4.72
CA THR A 269 5.04 17.09 -4.84
C THR A 269 4.85 17.83 -3.52
N ASP A 270 4.80 17.10 -2.41
CA ASP A 270 4.76 17.66 -1.07
C ASP A 270 6.00 18.53 -0.81
N GLU A 271 5.83 19.66 -0.12
CA GLU A 271 6.92 20.61 0.12
C GLU A 271 8.07 19.99 0.92
N VAL A 272 7.75 19.09 1.85
CA VAL A 272 8.78 18.42 2.65
C VAL A 272 9.55 17.42 1.78
N VAL A 273 8.85 16.69 0.90
CA VAL A 273 9.48 15.76 -0.06
C VAL A 273 10.39 16.51 -1.04
N GLU A 274 9.98 17.68 -1.52
CA GLU A 274 10.80 18.52 -2.40
C GLU A 274 12.05 19.07 -1.68
N ALA A 275 11.94 19.42 -0.40
CA ALA A 275 13.10 19.80 0.42
C ALA A 275 14.11 18.65 0.53
N PHE A 276 13.63 17.44 0.87
CA PHE A 276 14.48 16.24 0.92
C PHE A 276 15.12 15.92 -0.43
N LYS A 277 14.42 16.08 -1.55
CA LYS A 277 15.00 15.87 -2.90
C LYS A 277 16.15 16.83 -3.19
N LYS A 278 16.03 18.09 -2.76
CA LYS A 278 17.09 19.10 -2.95
C LYS A 278 18.34 18.75 -2.13
N GLU A 279 18.16 18.34 -0.89
CA GLU A 279 19.26 17.91 -0.02
C GLU A 279 19.94 16.63 -0.53
N ASP A 280 19.16 15.62 -0.95
CA ASP A 280 19.70 14.39 -1.56
C ASP A 280 20.56 14.71 -2.80
N LYS A 281 20.10 15.64 -3.64
CA LYS A 281 20.85 16.08 -4.81
C LYS A 281 22.15 16.78 -4.40
N ALA A 282 22.10 17.69 -3.44
CA ALA A 282 23.29 18.41 -2.97
C ALA A 282 24.36 17.44 -2.42
N ILE A 283 23.94 16.42 -1.67
CA ILE A 283 24.84 15.41 -1.11
C ILE A 283 25.44 14.52 -2.21
N ARG A 284 24.66 14.14 -3.22
CA ARG A 284 25.18 13.39 -4.39
C ARG A 284 26.16 14.22 -5.20
N ASP A 285 25.88 15.49 -5.41
CA ASP A 285 26.76 16.40 -6.15
C ASP A 285 28.09 16.58 -5.40
N LEU A 286 28.06 16.72 -4.07
CA LEU A 286 29.25 16.73 -3.21
C LEU A 286 30.04 15.42 -3.29
N PHE A 287 29.36 14.28 -3.30
CA PHE A 287 30.00 12.97 -3.44
C PHE A 287 30.71 12.81 -4.79
N GLU A 288 30.07 13.19 -5.89
CA GLU A 288 30.69 13.12 -7.22
C GLU A 288 31.86 14.11 -7.37
N GLN A 289 31.80 15.27 -6.71
CA GLN A 289 32.93 16.20 -6.63
C GLN A 289 34.11 15.60 -5.85
N ALA A 290 33.87 15.01 -4.68
CA ALA A 290 34.91 14.36 -3.87
C ALA A 290 35.56 13.17 -4.60
N LYS A 291 34.76 12.40 -5.36
CA LYS A 291 35.23 11.30 -6.21
C LYS A 291 36.17 11.80 -7.31
N ARG A 292 35.84 12.93 -7.95
CA ARG A 292 36.68 13.58 -8.99
C ARG A 292 37.98 14.15 -8.44
N GLN A 293 38.00 14.59 -7.18
CA GLN A 293 39.18 15.21 -6.55
C GLN A 293 40.16 14.21 -5.90
N SER A 294 39.88 12.90 -5.94
CA SER A 294 40.75 11.85 -5.38
C SER A 294 41.20 12.08 -3.93
N LEU A 295 40.33 12.66 -3.10
CA LEU A 295 40.59 12.84 -1.67
C LEU A 295 40.42 11.50 -0.92
N GLY A 296 41.24 11.27 0.11
CA GLY A 296 41.09 10.14 1.03
C GLY A 296 39.73 10.17 1.74
N GLY A 297 39.22 9.01 2.20
CA GLY A 297 37.89 8.88 2.80
C GLY A 297 36.78 8.33 1.88
N ARG A 298 37.16 7.74 0.74
CA ARG A 298 36.21 7.19 -0.27
C ARG A 298 35.21 6.17 0.28
N SER A 299 35.57 5.36 1.29
CA SER A 299 34.64 4.40 1.90
C SER A 299 33.63 5.09 2.82
N GLU A 300 34.05 6.07 3.62
CA GLU A 300 33.19 6.84 4.53
C GLU A 300 32.21 7.72 3.76
N LEU A 301 32.69 8.41 2.71
CA LEU A 301 31.83 9.18 1.80
C LEU A 301 30.86 8.30 1.03
N LYS A 302 31.28 7.08 0.64
CA LYS A 302 30.39 6.11 0.00
C LYS A 302 29.33 5.61 0.97
N HIS A 303 29.71 5.31 2.21
CA HIS A 303 28.76 4.93 3.26
C HIS A 303 27.80 6.07 3.60
N LEU A 304 28.25 7.32 3.64
CA LEU A 304 27.41 8.49 3.83
C LEU A 304 26.42 8.67 2.66
N ALA A 305 26.90 8.57 1.41
CA ALA A 305 26.05 8.65 0.22
C ALA A 305 25.04 7.49 0.12
N ASP A 306 25.46 6.27 0.44
CA ASP A 306 24.58 5.09 0.52
C ASP A 306 23.56 5.26 1.67
N THR A 307 23.96 5.88 2.78
CA THR A 307 23.07 6.19 3.92
C THR A 307 22.06 7.27 3.55
N PHE A 308 22.46 8.37 2.90
CA PHE A 308 21.53 9.41 2.46
C PHE A 308 20.63 8.95 1.33
N ALA A 309 21.15 8.24 0.33
CA ALA A 309 20.31 7.64 -0.71
C ALA A 309 19.30 6.66 -0.12
N THR A 310 19.68 5.97 0.96
CA THR A 310 18.77 5.15 1.77
C THR A 310 17.76 6.03 2.52
N LEU A 311 18.17 7.06 3.27
CA LEU A 311 17.30 7.99 4.02
C LEU A 311 16.28 8.72 3.12
N THR A 312 16.68 9.22 1.95
CA THR A 312 15.79 9.86 0.98
C THR A 312 14.76 8.87 0.42
N LYS A 313 15.17 7.62 0.18
CA LYS A 313 14.25 6.55 -0.24
C LYS A 313 13.34 6.10 0.91
N LEU A 314 13.84 6.15 2.14
CA LEU A 314 13.16 5.76 3.38
C LEU A 314 12.11 6.79 3.82
N TYR A 315 12.40 8.08 3.73
CA TYR A 315 11.43 9.16 3.97
C TYR A 315 10.22 9.07 3.02
N ARG A 316 10.46 8.70 1.75
CA ARG A 316 9.38 8.43 0.78
C ARG A 316 8.50 7.23 1.15
N ILE A 317 8.97 6.32 2.01
CA ILE A 317 8.24 5.10 2.38
C ILE A 317 7.51 5.30 3.70
N ALA A 318 8.14 5.96 4.68
CA ALA A 318 7.52 6.28 5.96
C ALA A 318 6.24 7.14 5.80
N ASN A 319 6.21 8.10 4.87
CA ASN A 319 5.04 8.97 4.70
C ASN A 319 4.02 8.49 3.65
N LEU A 320 4.26 7.35 2.99
CA LEU A 320 3.22 6.62 2.23
C LEU A 320 2.38 5.72 3.16
N GLN A 321 2.82 5.50 4.39
CA GLN A 321 2.08 4.86 5.46
C GLN A 321 1.76 5.94 6.49
N GLY A 322 0.64 6.64 6.32
CA GLY A 322 0.28 7.85 7.08
C GLY A 322 0.73 7.80 8.54
N THR A 323 1.68 8.68 8.88
CA THR A 323 2.07 8.97 10.25
C THR A 323 0.99 9.87 10.85
N THR A 324 -0.05 9.26 11.40
CA THR A 324 -0.84 9.90 12.46
C THR A 324 -0.15 9.59 13.77
N GLU A 325 0.60 10.55 14.32
CA GLU A 325 0.81 10.59 15.76
C GLU A 325 -0.51 11.01 16.46
N PRO A 326 -0.76 10.52 17.70
CA PRO A 326 -2.05 10.56 18.37
C PRO A 326 -2.59 11.94 18.76
#